data_AF-A0A534NA42-F1
#
_entry.id   AF-A0A534NA42-F1
#
_cell.length_a   1.000
_cell.length_b   1.000
_cell.length_c   1.000
_cell.angle_alpha   90.00
_cell.angle_beta   90.00
_cell.angle_gamma   90.00
#
_symmetry.space_group_name_H-M   'P 1'
#
loop_
_entity.id
_entity.type
_entity.pdbx_description
1 polymer ?
#
loop_
_entity_poly.entity_id
_entity_poly.type
_entity_poly.pdbx_seq_one_letter_code
_entity_poly.pdbx_strand_id
1 'polypeptide(L)'
;MKDLIEEIKSAKAVIFYLKRPLPSGLLKALKDVTTADSHPLVEVVAEDLEDIAHLRTLHSIGFSLYYGLGLPSRSIIFLNPDRGVFLEEERKSSNRIFKPLKDSKDLYLSLLWRRFGVAVVLSGRIKETDSESGLYCLVADGQREQWFRLKDPSTTNPPQVGNRVELFAWERWGIQILEVLDIAVLEEREAYPP
;
A
#
# COMPACT_ATOMS: atom_id res chain seq x y z
N MET A 1 -4.08 -6.21 -22.66
CA MET A 1 -3.47 -6.55 -21.36
C MET A 1 -2.06 -7.10 -21.53
N LYS A 2 -1.82 -8.07 -22.42
CA LYS A 2 -0.46 -8.59 -22.72
C LYS A 2 0.54 -7.49 -23.07
N ASP A 3 0.18 -6.55 -23.95
CA ASP A 3 1.09 -5.46 -24.37
C ASP A 3 1.54 -4.59 -23.19
N LEU A 4 0.66 -4.25 -22.25
CA LEU A 4 1.02 -3.49 -21.05
C LEU A 4 2.01 -4.27 -20.16
N ILE A 5 1.82 -5.58 -20.01
CA ILE A 5 2.70 -6.40 -19.16
C ILE A 5 4.12 -6.43 -19.74
N GLU A 6 4.26 -6.55 -21.06
CA GLU A 6 5.57 -6.49 -21.73
C GLU A 6 6.21 -5.09 -21.63
N GLU A 7 5.39 -4.04 -21.71
CA GLU A 7 5.85 -2.67 -21.47
C GLU A 7 6.29 -2.44 -20.02
N ILE A 8 5.60 -3.01 -19.04
CA ILE A 8 5.98 -2.96 -17.63
C ILE A 8 7.32 -3.68 -17.41
N LYS A 9 7.48 -4.88 -17.96
CA LYS A 9 8.72 -5.67 -17.86
C LYS A 9 9.94 -4.94 -18.41
N SER A 10 9.75 -4.12 -19.45
CA SER A 10 10.83 -3.36 -20.10
C SER A 10 11.06 -1.97 -19.51
N ALA A 11 10.18 -1.50 -18.63
CA ALA A 11 10.36 -0.23 -17.93
C ALA A 11 11.43 -0.33 -16.84
N LYS A 12 12.03 0.80 -16.47
CA LYS A 12 12.95 0.88 -15.32
C LYS A 12 12.18 1.10 -14.02
N ALA A 13 11.11 1.88 -14.09
CA ALA A 13 10.23 2.16 -12.98
C ALA A 13 8.78 2.19 -13.45
N VAL A 14 7.87 1.69 -12.60
CA VAL A 14 6.44 1.71 -12.84
C VAL A 14 5.73 2.27 -11.62
N ILE A 15 4.84 3.23 -11.84
CA ILE A 15 4.14 3.91 -10.76
C ILE A 15 2.64 3.87 -11.04
N PHE A 16 1.91 3.27 -10.09
CA PHE A 16 0.45 3.16 -10.14
C PHE A 16 -0.17 4.21 -9.24
N TYR A 17 -1.07 5.03 -9.77
CA TYR A 17 -1.94 5.91 -8.98
C TYR A 17 -3.33 5.31 -8.97
N LEU A 18 -3.78 4.80 -7.81
CA LEU A 18 -4.97 3.96 -7.68
C LEU A 18 -6.02 4.59 -6.76
N LYS A 19 -7.27 4.55 -7.22
CA LYS A 19 -8.48 4.73 -6.38
C LYS A 19 -9.31 3.46 -6.23
N ARG A 20 -8.92 2.40 -6.95
CA ARG A 20 -9.60 1.10 -7.00
C ARG A 20 -8.55 0.00 -7.06
N PRO A 21 -8.88 -1.23 -6.65
CA PRO A 21 -7.95 -2.35 -6.74
C PRO A 21 -7.49 -2.58 -8.18
N LEU A 22 -6.26 -3.05 -8.34
CA LEU A 22 -5.79 -3.50 -9.66
C LEU A 22 -6.63 -4.69 -10.13
N PRO A 23 -6.91 -4.78 -11.44
CA PRO A 23 -7.50 -5.99 -12.02
C PRO A 23 -6.65 -7.21 -11.67
N SER A 24 -7.29 -8.31 -11.28
CA SER A 24 -6.61 -9.54 -10.82
C SER A 24 -5.60 -10.10 -11.83
N GLY A 25 -5.92 -10.04 -13.13
CA GLY A 25 -5.01 -10.45 -14.20
C GLY A 25 -3.74 -9.59 -14.28
N LEU A 26 -3.86 -8.28 -14.02
CA LEU A 26 -2.71 -7.37 -13.99
C LEU A 26 -1.88 -7.59 -12.71
N LEU A 27 -2.53 -7.76 -11.56
CA LEU A 27 -1.84 -8.07 -10.30
C LEU A 27 -1.03 -9.37 -10.39
N LYS A 28 -1.64 -10.43 -10.95
CA LYS A 28 -0.95 -11.71 -11.16
C LYS A 28 0.27 -11.55 -12.05
N ALA A 29 0.11 -10.88 -13.19
CA ALA A 29 1.22 -10.64 -14.10
C ALA A 29 2.35 -9.82 -13.44
N LEU A 30 2.00 -8.82 -12.64
CA LEU A 30 2.97 -8.01 -11.91
C LEU A 30 3.76 -8.81 -10.87
N LYS A 31 3.11 -9.76 -10.18
CA LYS A 31 3.78 -10.69 -9.27
C LYS A 31 4.83 -11.55 -9.99
N ASP A 32 4.55 -11.95 -11.23
CA ASP A 32 5.49 -12.71 -12.05
C ASP A 32 6.67 -11.85 -12.54
N VAL A 33 6.51 -10.52 -12.57
CA VAL A 33 7.57 -9.58 -12.98
C VAL A 33 8.55 -9.30 -11.84
N THR A 34 8.08 -9.18 -10.60
CA THR A 34 8.95 -8.89 -9.44
C THR A 34 9.82 -10.06 -9.01
N THR A 35 9.51 -11.28 -9.44
CA THR A 35 10.32 -12.47 -9.13
C THR A 35 11.49 -12.68 -10.10
N ALA A 36 11.63 -11.83 -11.12
CA ALA A 36 12.72 -11.92 -12.10
C ALA A 36 13.97 -11.16 -11.64
N ASP A 37 15.16 -11.64 -12.04
CA ASP A 37 16.48 -11.10 -11.65
C ASP A 37 16.71 -9.61 -12.00
N SER A 38 15.93 -9.08 -12.94
CA SER A 38 15.94 -7.69 -13.41
C SER A 38 14.51 -7.18 -13.48
N HIS A 39 13.98 -6.71 -12.35
CA HIS A 39 12.61 -6.18 -12.28
C HIS A 39 12.60 -4.65 -12.18
N PRO A 40 11.57 -3.97 -12.73
CA PRO A 40 11.37 -2.55 -12.48
C PRO A 40 11.14 -2.29 -10.98
N LEU A 41 11.49 -1.09 -10.54
CA LEU A 41 10.95 -0.57 -9.28
C LEU A 41 9.46 -0.32 -9.47
N VAL A 42 8.62 -0.92 -8.63
CA VAL A 42 7.17 -0.72 -8.67
C VAL A 42 6.71 0.03 -7.43
N GLU A 43 6.10 1.19 -7.67
CA GLU A 43 5.46 2.00 -6.63
C GLU A 43 3.95 2.05 -6.86
N VAL A 44 3.21 2.08 -5.77
CA VAL A 44 1.76 2.23 -5.78
C VAL A 44 1.41 3.39 -4.86
N VAL A 45 0.68 4.36 -5.39
CA VAL A 45 0.10 5.47 -4.63
C VAL A 45 -1.40 5.24 -4.58
N ALA A 46 -1.93 4.98 -3.39
CA ALA A 46 -3.35 4.69 -3.18
C ALA A 46 -3.99 5.80 -2.33
N GLU A 47 -5.17 6.25 -2.74
CA GLU A 47 -6.01 7.17 -1.96
C GLU A 47 -7.34 6.49 -1.67
N ASP A 48 -7.72 6.47 -0.39
CA ASP A 48 -9.01 5.96 0.12
C ASP A 48 -9.38 4.55 -0.39
N LEU A 49 -8.37 3.69 -0.61
CA LEU A 49 -8.60 2.31 -1.00
C LEU A 49 -8.96 1.46 0.24
N GLU A 50 -10.22 1.05 0.33
CA GLU A 50 -10.74 0.28 1.48
C GLU A 50 -10.38 -1.21 1.46
N ASP A 51 -9.94 -1.73 0.31
CA ASP A 51 -9.53 -3.13 0.19
C ASP A 51 -8.15 -3.36 0.83
N ILE A 52 -8.16 -3.56 2.14
CA ILE A 52 -6.94 -3.73 2.94
C ILE A 52 -6.20 -5.02 2.57
N ALA A 53 -6.91 -6.08 2.21
CA ALA A 53 -6.31 -7.33 1.75
C ALA A 53 -5.53 -7.12 0.44
N HIS A 54 -6.06 -6.31 -0.48
CA HIS A 54 -5.34 -5.92 -1.68
C HIS A 54 -4.09 -5.10 -1.37
N LEU A 55 -4.19 -4.10 -0.49
CA LEU A 55 -3.03 -3.30 -0.06
C LEU A 55 -1.94 -4.17 0.59
N ARG A 56 -2.29 -5.10 1.48
CA ARG A 56 -1.34 -6.06 2.06
C ARG A 56 -0.72 -6.98 0.99
N THR A 57 -1.50 -7.39 -0.01
CA THR A 57 -1.00 -8.20 -1.12
C THR A 57 0.05 -7.42 -1.92
N LEU A 58 -0.22 -6.17 -2.28
CA LEU A 58 0.74 -5.32 -2.98
C LEU A 58 2.03 -5.12 -2.17
N HIS A 59 1.90 -4.86 -0.86
CA HIS A 59 3.05 -4.69 0.03
C HIS A 59 3.88 -5.98 0.14
N SER A 60 3.23 -7.14 0.31
CA SER A 60 3.93 -8.44 0.43
C SER A 60 4.60 -8.89 -0.86
N ILE A 61 4.17 -8.41 -2.03
CA ILE A 61 4.86 -8.61 -3.31
C ILE A 61 6.17 -7.80 -3.38
N GLY A 62 6.37 -6.82 -2.49
CA GLY A 62 7.55 -5.96 -2.43
C GLY A 62 7.36 -4.61 -3.10
N PHE A 63 6.13 -4.18 -3.38
CA PHE A 63 5.88 -2.84 -3.90
C PHE A 63 6.02 -1.79 -2.81
N SER A 64 6.53 -0.62 -3.19
CA SER A 64 6.50 0.55 -2.33
C SER A 64 5.11 1.17 -2.37
N LEU A 65 4.38 1.12 -1.24
CA LEU A 65 3.02 1.65 -1.13
C LEU A 65 3.04 3.02 -0.47
N TYR A 66 2.41 4.00 -1.10
CA TYR A 66 2.28 5.36 -0.61
C TYR A 66 0.81 5.74 -0.42
N TYR A 67 0.54 6.49 0.64
CA TYR A 67 -0.74 7.16 0.81
C TYR A 67 -0.77 8.41 -0.06
N GLY A 68 -1.76 8.47 -0.96
CA GLY A 68 -2.00 9.61 -1.84
C GLY A 68 -3.13 10.50 -1.34
N LEU A 69 -3.10 11.79 -1.67
CA LEU A 69 -4.21 12.71 -1.44
C LEU A 69 -4.54 13.54 -2.70
N GLY A 70 -5.82 13.66 -3.00
CA GLY A 70 -6.36 14.39 -4.13
C GLY A 70 -6.13 13.70 -5.48
N LEU A 71 -5.85 12.40 -5.53
CA LEU A 71 -5.57 11.66 -6.76
C LEU A 71 -6.74 11.76 -7.77
N PRO A 72 -6.46 11.62 -9.08
CA PRO A 72 -7.51 11.58 -10.09
C PRO A 72 -8.48 10.41 -9.87
N SER A 73 -9.74 10.56 -10.29
CA SER A 73 -10.76 9.51 -10.14
C SER A 73 -10.49 8.25 -10.96
N ARG A 74 -9.67 8.36 -12.01
CA ARG A 74 -9.23 7.24 -12.86
C ARG A 74 -7.86 6.79 -12.41
N SER A 75 -7.65 5.47 -12.39
CA SER A 75 -6.32 4.92 -12.16
C SER A 75 -5.38 5.24 -13.33
N ILE A 76 -4.16 5.62 -13.00
CA ILE A 76 -3.12 6.01 -13.95
C ILE A 76 -1.89 5.15 -13.71
N ILE A 77 -1.25 4.73 -14.80
CA ILE A 77 0.00 3.98 -14.77
C ILE A 77 1.06 4.80 -15.48
N PHE A 78 2.18 5.06 -14.83
CA PHE A 78 3.38 5.61 -15.44
C PHE A 78 4.40 4.51 -15.66
N LEU A 79 4.91 4.44 -16.88
CA LEU A 79 6.03 3.60 -17.31
C LEU A 79 7.21 4.55 -17.50
N ASN A 80 8.06 4.67 -16.49
CA ASN A 80 9.01 5.78 -16.32
C ASN A 80 8.28 7.16 -16.27
N PRO A 81 9.01 8.27 -16.03
CA PRO A 81 8.40 9.60 -15.93
C PRO A 81 7.81 10.14 -17.25
N ASP A 82 8.18 9.57 -18.40
CA ASP A 82 7.90 10.13 -19.72
C ASP A 82 6.68 9.53 -20.42
N ARG A 83 6.19 8.38 -19.95
CA ARG A 83 5.05 7.69 -20.56
C ARG A 83 4.00 7.32 -19.52
N GLY A 84 2.81 7.88 -19.66
CA GLY A 84 1.66 7.59 -18.81
C GLY A 84 0.46 7.07 -19.61
N VAL A 85 -0.34 6.20 -18.99
CA VAL A 85 -1.58 5.66 -19.56
C VAL A 85 -2.71 5.67 -18.53
N PHE A 86 -3.94 5.90 -18.99
CA PHE A 86 -5.13 5.62 -18.19
C PHE A 86 -5.42 4.11 -18.19
N LEU A 87 -5.78 3.58 -17.03
CA LEU A 87 -6.39 2.26 -16.90
C LEU A 87 -7.91 2.41 -17.03
N GLU A 88 -8.48 2.03 -18.18
CA GLU A 88 -9.92 2.00 -18.34
C GLU A 88 -10.51 0.73 -17.71
N GLU A 89 -11.68 0.85 -17.08
CA GLU A 89 -12.45 -0.32 -16.67
C GLU A 89 -12.85 -1.13 -17.90
N GLU A 90 -12.88 -2.45 -17.78
CA GLU A 90 -13.29 -3.37 -18.85
C GLU A 90 -14.71 -3.04 -19.35
N ARG A 91 -14.81 -2.11 -20.30
CA ARG A 91 -16.00 -1.96 -21.13
C ARG A 91 -15.92 -3.04 -22.20
N LYS A 92 -16.94 -3.90 -22.22
CA LYS A 92 -17.11 -5.10 -23.07
C LYS A 92 -16.94 -4.90 -24.59
N SER A 93 -16.56 -3.73 -25.09
CA SER A 93 -16.61 -3.40 -26.53
C SER A 93 -15.48 -2.56 -27.10
N SER A 94 -14.42 -2.20 -26.36
CA SER A 94 -13.28 -1.47 -26.94
C SER A 94 -11.95 -2.19 -26.74
N ASN A 95 -11.32 -2.60 -27.84
CA ASN A 95 -10.01 -3.26 -27.93
C ASN A 95 -8.82 -2.47 -27.36
N ARG A 96 -9.02 -1.32 -26.70
CA ARG A 96 -7.96 -0.51 -26.10
C ARG A 96 -8.31 -0.12 -24.68
N ILE A 97 -7.89 -0.96 -23.74
CA ILE A 97 -8.00 -0.77 -22.28
C ILE A 97 -7.08 0.39 -21.80
N PHE A 98 -6.16 0.84 -22.66
CA PHE A 98 -5.15 1.85 -22.34
C PHE A 98 -5.23 3.02 -23.30
N LYS A 99 -5.32 4.23 -22.73
CA LYS A 99 -5.23 5.48 -23.50
C LYS A 99 -3.99 6.25 -23.05
N PRO A 100 -3.09 6.62 -23.97
CA PRO A 100 -1.91 7.40 -23.64
C PRO A 100 -2.31 8.79 -23.11
N LEU A 101 -1.54 9.28 -22.15
CA LEU A 101 -1.63 10.64 -21.64
C LEU A 101 -0.96 11.61 -22.62
N LYS A 102 -1.65 12.72 -22.93
CA LYS A 102 -1.15 13.75 -23.86
C LYS A 102 0.00 14.58 -23.29
N ASP A 103 0.16 14.59 -21.96
CA ASP A 103 1.21 15.30 -21.24
C ASP A 103 1.60 14.51 -19.98
N SER A 104 2.42 13.47 -20.19
CA SER A 104 2.73 12.51 -19.13
C SER A 104 3.70 13.10 -18.09
N LYS A 105 4.67 13.90 -18.51
CA LYS A 105 5.73 14.42 -17.63
C LYS A 105 5.19 15.45 -16.63
N ASP A 106 4.42 16.41 -17.11
CA ASP A 106 3.89 17.46 -16.22
C ASP A 106 2.86 16.88 -15.26
N LEU A 107 2.03 15.94 -15.74
CA LEU A 107 1.12 15.21 -14.86
C LEU A 107 1.86 14.35 -13.84
N TYR A 108 2.93 13.65 -14.25
CA TYR A 108 3.76 12.88 -13.33
C TYR A 108 4.34 13.76 -12.22
N LEU A 109 4.96 14.90 -12.58
CA LEU A 109 5.50 15.85 -11.61
C LEU A 109 4.42 16.41 -10.68
N SER A 110 3.24 16.74 -11.20
CA SER A 110 2.09 17.18 -10.40
C SER A 110 1.64 16.12 -9.38
N LEU A 111 1.62 14.85 -9.79
CA LEU A 111 1.19 13.74 -8.95
C LEU A 111 2.27 13.26 -7.96
N LEU A 112 3.55 13.54 -8.19
CA LEU A 112 4.62 13.25 -7.22
C LEU A 112 4.38 13.96 -5.88
N TRP A 113 3.91 15.21 -5.94
CA TRP A 113 3.58 16.02 -4.76
C TRP A 113 2.32 15.57 -4.02
N ARG A 114 1.64 14.54 -4.51
CA ARG A 114 0.43 13.99 -3.89
C ARG A 114 0.68 12.81 -2.98
N ARG A 115 1.95 12.46 -2.72
CA ARG A 115 2.34 11.41 -1.76
C ARG A 115 2.49 12.04 -0.37
N PHE A 116 1.86 11.45 0.64
CA PHE A 116 1.79 12.01 2.00
C PHE A 116 2.09 10.99 3.09
N GLY A 117 2.57 9.81 2.72
CA GLY A 117 2.90 8.75 3.66
C GLY A 117 3.25 7.46 2.95
N VAL A 118 3.66 6.48 3.73
CA VAL A 118 4.07 5.15 3.26
C VAL A 118 3.34 4.07 4.07
N ALA A 119 3.06 2.93 3.45
CA ALA A 119 2.57 1.77 4.18
C ALA A 119 3.74 1.12 4.92
N VAL A 120 3.52 0.75 6.18
CA VAL A 120 4.50 0.05 7.01
C VAL A 120 3.90 -1.20 7.62
N VAL A 121 4.74 -2.21 7.83
CA VAL A 121 4.43 -3.36 8.67
C VAL A 121 5.35 -3.31 9.88
N LEU A 122 4.77 -3.28 11.08
CA LEU A 122 5.51 -3.23 12.34
C LEU A 122 5.04 -4.34 13.27
N SER A 123 5.97 -5.00 13.93
CA SER A 123 5.68 -5.97 14.97
C SER A 123 6.20 -5.46 16.31
N GLY A 124 5.51 -5.77 17.39
CA GLY A 124 5.90 -5.32 18.72
C GLY A 124 4.92 -5.72 19.81
N ARG A 125 5.09 -5.14 21.01
CA ARG A 125 4.17 -5.35 22.13
C ARG A 125 3.43 -4.08 22.48
N ILE A 126 2.15 -4.23 22.83
CA ILE A 126 1.36 -3.12 23.37
C ILE A 126 1.86 -2.81 24.79
N LYS A 127 2.37 -1.60 24.98
CA LYS A 127 2.89 -1.13 26.28
C LYS A 127 1.79 -0.52 27.13
N GLU A 128 0.99 0.35 26.53
CA GLU A 128 -0.08 1.07 27.21
C GLU A 128 -1.15 1.55 26.23
N THR A 129 -2.28 1.97 26.77
CA THR A 129 -3.45 2.46 26.01
C THR A 129 -3.96 3.74 26.65
N ASP A 130 -4.26 4.75 25.83
CA ASP A 130 -5.03 5.93 26.23
C ASP A 130 -6.47 5.74 25.73
N SER A 131 -7.35 5.36 26.65
CA SER A 131 -8.76 5.11 26.35
C SER A 131 -9.54 6.38 26.03
N GLU A 132 -9.14 7.54 26.54
CA GLU A 132 -9.82 8.82 26.27
C GLU A 132 -9.57 9.28 24.83
N SER A 133 -8.31 9.15 24.38
CA SER A 133 -7.90 9.52 23.02
C SER A 133 -8.07 8.41 21.98
N GLY A 134 -8.38 7.19 22.42
CA GLY A 134 -8.47 5.98 21.60
C GLY A 134 -7.13 5.60 20.96
N LEU A 135 -6.03 5.78 21.70
CA LEU A 135 -4.66 5.54 21.22
C LEU A 135 -4.02 4.35 21.92
N TYR A 136 -3.12 3.70 21.20
CA TYR A 136 -2.35 2.55 21.67
C TYR A 136 -0.87 2.83 21.46
N CYS A 137 -0.04 2.46 22.43
CA CYS A 137 1.41 2.56 22.34
C CYS A 137 2.01 1.19 22.02
N LEU A 138 2.66 1.08 20.87
CA LEU A 138 3.45 -0.06 20.47
C LEU A 138 4.93 0.17 20.81
N VAL A 139 5.56 -0.77 21.50
CA VAL A 139 7.02 -0.90 21.52
C VAL A 139 7.39 -1.83 20.39
N ALA A 140 7.87 -1.26 19.28
CA ALA A 140 8.26 -2.03 18.10
C ALA A 140 9.53 -2.85 18.34
N ASP A 141 9.71 -3.91 17.55
CA ASP A 141 10.90 -4.76 17.53
C ASP A 141 12.12 -3.89 17.11
N GLY A 142 12.80 -3.31 18.10
CA GLY A 142 13.76 -2.20 17.94
C GLY A 142 13.71 -1.16 19.07
N GLN A 143 12.83 -1.33 20.06
CA GLN A 143 12.65 -0.47 21.24
C GLN A 143 12.16 0.96 20.91
N ARG A 144 11.70 1.21 19.68
CA ARG A 144 11.05 2.46 19.32
C ARG A 144 9.59 2.41 19.78
N GLU A 145 9.19 3.41 20.53
CA GLU A 145 7.79 3.64 20.90
C GLU A 145 7.06 4.33 19.76
N GLN A 146 5.87 3.84 19.45
CA GLN A 146 5.08 4.35 18.34
C GLN A 146 3.59 4.31 18.72
N TRP A 147 2.97 5.49 18.69
CA TRP A 147 1.54 5.62 18.93
C TRP A 147 0.76 5.31 17.66
N PHE A 148 -0.37 4.65 17.82
CA PHE A 148 -1.27 4.32 16.72
C PHE A 148 -2.73 4.41 17.12
N ARG A 149 -3.59 4.56 16.11
CA ARG A 149 -5.05 4.53 16.23
C ARG A 149 -5.62 3.48 15.29
N LEU A 150 -6.62 2.75 15.78
CA LEU A 150 -7.43 1.84 14.97
C LEU A 150 -8.41 2.65 14.12
N LYS A 151 -8.49 2.37 12.81
CA LYS A 151 -9.41 3.05 11.90
C LYS A 151 -10.88 2.84 12.28
N ASP A 152 -11.22 1.65 12.79
CA ASP A 152 -12.52 1.34 13.34
C ASP A 152 -12.39 0.96 14.83
N PRO A 153 -12.72 1.85 15.78
CA PRO A 153 -12.66 1.55 17.20
C PRO A 153 -13.70 0.52 17.66
N SER A 154 -14.65 0.13 16.80
CA SER A 154 -15.63 -0.93 17.08
C SER A 154 -15.13 -2.34 16.77
N THR A 155 -13.83 -2.49 16.43
CA THR A 155 -13.18 -3.80 16.30
C THR A 155 -13.52 -4.68 17.50
N THR A 156 -14.05 -5.87 17.20
CA THR A 156 -14.72 -6.74 18.18
C THR A 156 -13.78 -7.24 19.28
N ASN A 157 -12.46 -7.09 19.10
CA ASN A 157 -11.43 -7.39 20.08
C ASN A 157 -10.23 -6.43 19.91
N PRO A 158 -10.20 -5.26 20.57
CA PRO A 158 -9.01 -4.41 20.56
C PRO A 158 -7.84 -5.11 21.27
N PRO A 159 -6.59 -4.84 20.86
CA PRO A 159 -5.43 -5.44 21.50
C PRO A 159 -5.29 -4.90 22.93
N GLN A 160 -4.88 -5.77 23.85
CA GLN A 160 -4.66 -5.44 25.25
C GLN A 160 -3.18 -5.19 25.52
N VAL A 161 -2.90 -4.47 26.61
CA VAL A 161 -1.54 -4.31 27.14
C VAL A 161 -0.88 -5.68 27.32
N GLY A 162 0.37 -5.79 26.88
CA GLY A 162 1.15 -7.03 26.90
C GLY A 162 1.00 -7.89 25.65
N ASN A 163 -0.08 -7.73 24.86
CA ASN A 163 -0.24 -8.47 23.61
C ASN A 163 0.90 -8.17 22.64
N ARG A 164 1.42 -9.21 22.01
CA ARG A 164 2.28 -9.06 20.83
C ARG A 164 1.38 -8.91 19.61
N VAL A 165 1.67 -7.93 18.77
CA VAL A 165 0.87 -7.62 17.58
C VAL A 165 1.75 -7.39 16.36
N GLU A 166 1.16 -7.60 15.19
CA GLU A 166 1.64 -7.09 13.91
C GLU A 166 0.62 -6.07 13.38
N LEU A 167 1.12 -4.87 13.07
CA LEU A 167 0.34 -3.77 12.51
C LEU A 167 0.68 -3.63 11.03
N PHE A 168 -0.34 -3.44 10.20
CA PHE A 168 -0.20 -2.85 8.87
C PHE A 168 -0.85 -1.46 8.91
N ALA A 169 -0.09 -0.42 8.62
CA ALA A 169 -0.53 0.96 8.88
C ALA A 169 0.02 1.96 7.85
N TRP A 170 -0.63 3.12 7.79
CA TRP A 170 -0.05 4.30 7.15
C TRP A 170 0.84 5.07 8.15
N GLU A 171 2.11 5.26 7.80
CA GLU A 171 2.99 6.25 8.41
C GLU A 171 2.93 7.53 7.56
N ARG A 172 2.09 8.48 7.98
CA ARG A 172 1.88 9.75 7.26
C ARG A 172 2.97 10.76 7.65
N TRP A 173 3.49 11.48 6.66
CA TRP A 173 4.54 12.49 6.91
C TRP A 173 4.01 13.64 7.76
N GLY A 174 4.77 14.02 8.79
CA GLY A 174 4.40 15.09 9.71
C GLY A 174 3.37 14.69 10.78
N ILE A 175 2.94 13.43 10.84
CA ILE A 175 2.03 12.91 11.86
C ILE A 175 2.74 11.81 12.65
N GLN A 176 2.77 11.92 13.97
CA GLN A 176 3.44 10.94 14.85
C GLN A 176 2.56 9.74 15.24
N ILE A 177 1.31 9.72 14.77
CA ILE A 177 0.34 8.67 15.05
C ILE A 177 0.17 7.82 13.78
N LEU A 178 0.40 6.52 13.89
CA LEU A 178 0.11 5.57 12.82
C LEU A 178 -1.39 5.37 12.69
N GLU A 179 -1.86 5.34 11.46
CA GLU A 179 -3.24 4.98 11.15
C GLU A 179 -3.28 3.50 10.74
N VAL A 180 -3.82 2.66 11.62
CA VAL A 180 -3.85 1.21 11.41
C VAL A 180 -4.90 0.83 10.39
N LEU A 181 -4.46 0.08 9.39
CA LEU A 181 -5.30 -0.53 8.36
C LEU A 181 -5.72 -1.94 8.75
N ASP A 182 -4.80 -2.70 9.32
CA ASP A 182 -5.02 -4.07 9.79
C ASP A 182 -4.13 -4.36 11.00
N ILE A 183 -4.62 -5.20 11.90
CA ILE A 183 -3.92 -5.61 13.11
C ILE A 183 -4.16 -7.09 13.38
N ALA A 184 -3.07 -7.82 13.61
CA ALA A 184 -3.11 -9.21 14.04
C ALA A 184 -2.47 -9.34 15.41
N VAL A 185 -3.18 -9.98 16.36
CA VAL A 185 -2.59 -10.42 17.62
C VAL A 185 -1.81 -11.70 17.35
N LEU A 186 -0.54 -11.72 17.73
CA LEU A 186 0.37 -12.85 17.53
C LEU A 186 0.31 -13.76 18.76
N GLU A 187 -0.07 -15.01 18.58
CA GLU A 187 0.02 -16.02 19.64
C GLU A 187 1.49 -16.27 20.00
N GLU A 188 1.81 -16.23 21.29
CA GLU A 188 3.10 -16.73 21.76
C GLU A 188 3.08 -18.25 21.63
N ARG A 189 3.89 -18.79 20.71
CA ARG A 189 4.24 -20.21 20.79
C ARG A 189 4.98 -20.40 22.11
N GLU A 190 4.39 -21.13 23.04
CA GLU A 190 5.10 -21.65 24.21
C GLU A 190 6.41 -22.26 23.72
N ALA A 191 7.53 -21.69 24.14
CA ALA A 191 8.82 -22.32 23.94
C ALA A 191 8.75 -23.66 24.67
N TYR A 192 8.80 -24.76 23.92
CA TYR A 192 8.96 -26.08 24.51
C TYR A 192 10.17 -26.01 25.45
N PRO A 193 10.02 -26.36 26.74
CA PRO A 193 11.17 -26.45 27.63
C PRO A 193 12.12 -27.56 27.12
N PRO A 194 13.43 -27.43 27.40
CA PRO A 194 14.48 -28.28 26.87
C PRO A 194 14.33 -29.77 27.24
#